data_AF-A0A838DR04-F1
#
_entry.id   AF-A0A838DR04-F1
#
_cell.length_a   1.000
_cell.length_b   1.000
_cell.length_c   1.000
_cell.angle_alpha   90.00
_cell.angle_beta   90.00
_cell.angle_gamma   90.00
#
_symmetry.space_group_name_H-M   'P 1'
#
loop_
_entity.id
_entity.type
_entity.pdbx_description
1 polymer ?
#
loop_
_entity_poly.entity_id
_entity_poly.type
_entity_poly.pdbx_seq_one_letter_code
_entity_poly.pdbx_strand_id
1 'polypeptide(L)'
;VVGSLSKFDGIEMRLLTPNEYRQLTGRAGRRGMDVRGAAVIPYSPWEPFEDSFHQITGELLPVSSSFVIRYNSVLNLWRPGDIRHLRRICASSLREYQRYMAWEHRELRHVEAVERRMQKGRKVGKKKLKAAEAAAQALAKRRDEIGAYPLSRAGAAELDGTVFALRTLGFIGQDDRLTLSGRLLRSIFHPAGVLIVELIMLGILDQLTAAELAEVCSWFTYDNDRRLYNRHVLHARLLEVRNELWRVQQHVHGVEERAHINYSPGIIPDFHGIALSWSRGMSLNGLLQRIELAEGDLLMLLNQTIDLLQQVQAAVGQVLDARDIWVQETPLPAEDASNERRATTHAARRLEQQRIQRERLERIRPLLAQAAASLLRGIIVQSRTVPSMVAHVGQEVIPLDAEEDTDPPDIKGEQDM
;
A
#
# COMPACT_ATOMS: atom_id res chain seq x y z
N VAL A 1 17.04 -17.94 -21.99
CA VAL A 1 18.29 -17.18 -21.79
C VAL A 1 18.12 -16.33 -20.54
N VAL A 2 19.09 -16.31 -19.64
CA VAL A 2 19.11 -15.44 -18.44
C VAL A 2 20.08 -14.30 -18.76
N GLY A 3 19.59 -13.09 -19.01
CA GLY A 3 20.39 -12.00 -19.57
C GLY A 3 21.46 -11.43 -18.64
N SER A 4 21.25 -11.50 -17.32
CA SER A 4 22.19 -11.06 -16.28
C SER A 4 21.98 -11.92 -15.05
N LEU A 5 23.07 -12.18 -14.30
CA LEU A 5 23.03 -12.86 -13.00
C LEU A 5 22.77 -11.89 -11.83
N SER A 6 22.80 -10.59 -12.11
CA SER A 6 22.47 -9.52 -11.18
C SER A 6 21.18 -8.80 -11.57
N LYS A 7 20.43 -8.30 -10.59
CA LYS A 7 19.24 -7.46 -10.76
C LYS A 7 19.19 -6.32 -9.74
N PHE A 8 18.49 -5.25 -10.08
CA PHE A 8 18.07 -4.22 -9.13
C PHE A 8 16.84 -4.71 -8.36
N ASP A 9 16.85 -4.62 -7.04
CA ASP A 9 15.69 -5.01 -6.21
C ASP A 9 14.88 -3.84 -5.66
N GLY A 10 15.19 -2.62 -6.13
CA GLY A 10 14.61 -1.37 -5.65
C GLY A 10 15.55 -0.59 -4.74
N ILE A 11 16.58 -1.23 -4.20
CA ILE A 11 17.55 -0.60 -3.28
C ILE A 11 18.95 -0.70 -3.86
N GLU A 12 19.37 -1.90 -4.26
CA GLU A 12 20.72 -2.14 -4.75
C GLU A 12 20.76 -3.10 -5.94
N MET A 13 21.87 -3.05 -6.68
CA MET A 13 22.20 -4.08 -7.65
C MET A 13 22.79 -5.27 -6.91
N ARG A 14 22.09 -6.41 -6.92
CA ARG A 14 22.51 -7.64 -6.25
C ARG A 14 22.37 -8.87 -7.16
N LEU A 15 23.07 -9.94 -6.79
CA LEU A 15 22.90 -11.26 -7.41
C LEU A 15 21.45 -11.76 -7.30
N LEU A 16 21.01 -12.52 -8.29
CA LEU A 16 19.79 -13.31 -8.22
C LEU A 16 19.85 -14.27 -7.03
N THR A 17 18.73 -14.43 -6.32
CA THR A 17 18.64 -15.48 -5.30
C THR A 17 18.55 -16.85 -5.95
N PRO A 18 18.91 -17.93 -5.24
CA PRO A 18 18.69 -19.29 -5.74
C PRO A 18 17.25 -19.59 -6.14
N ASN A 19 16.29 -18.98 -5.45
CA ASN A 19 14.86 -19.12 -5.73
C ASN A 19 14.52 -18.44 -7.06
N GLU A 20 15.00 -17.22 -7.30
CA GLU A 20 14.79 -16.46 -8.54
C GLU A 20 15.44 -17.17 -9.73
N TYR A 21 16.69 -17.61 -9.58
CA TYR A 21 17.40 -18.34 -10.64
C TYR A 21 16.67 -19.64 -11.04
N ARG A 22 16.27 -20.45 -10.05
CA ARG A 22 15.48 -21.68 -10.32
C ARG A 22 14.12 -21.38 -10.92
N GLN A 23 13.46 -20.29 -10.52
CA GLN A 23 12.16 -19.90 -11.10
C GLN A 23 12.29 -19.51 -12.58
N LEU A 24 13.36 -18.80 -12.96
CA LEU A 24 13.64 -18.41 -14.34
C LEU A 24 14.01 -19.63 -15.20
N THR A 25 14.97 -20.44 -14.72
CA THR A 25 15.50 -21.57 -15.49
C THR A 25 14.55 -22.78 -15.52
N GLY A 26 13.68 -22.94 -14.51
CA GLY A 26 12.66 -23.98 -14.48
C GLY A 26 11.62 -23.89 -15.59
N ARG A 27 11.53 -22.75 -16.30
CA ARG A 27 10.66 -22.56 -17.48
C ARG A 27 11.26 -23.11 -18.78
N ALA A 28 12.53 -23.52 -18.78
CA ALA A 28 13.27 -23.83 -20.01
C ALA A 28 12.88 -25.15 -20.69
N GLY A 29 12.05 -26.00 -20.08
CA GLY A 29 11.62 -27.28 -20.67
C GLY A 29 10.11 -27.42 -20.69
N ARG A 30 9.54 -27.79 -21.85
CA ARG A 30 8.11 -28.04 -22.00
C ARG A 30 7.78 -29.50 -21.73
N ARG A 31 6.89 -29.73 -20.77
CA ARG A 31 6.47 -31.07 -20.34
C ARG A 31 5.89 -31.85 -21.52
N GLY A 32 6.45 -33.03 -21.79
CA GLY A 32 5.98 -33.94 -22.85
C GLY A 32 6.49 -33.62 -24.27
N MET A 33 7.21 -32.51 -24.46
CA MET A 33 7.82 -32.16 -25.75
C MET A 33 9.35 -32.21 -25.69
N ASP A 34 9.94 -31.69 -24.62
CA ASP A 34 11.39 -31.56 -24.51
C ASP A 34 11.96 -32.58 -23.52
N VAL A 35 12.99 -33.33 -23.92
CA VAL A 35 13.69 -34.30 -23.05
C VAL A 35 14.59 -33.58 -22.02
N ARG A 36 15.09 -32.39 -22.38
CA ARG A 36 15.94 -31.53 -21.54
C ARG A 36 15.58 -30.06 -21.78
N GLY A 37 15.55 -29.27 -20.72
CA GLY A 37 15.53 -27.81 -20.81
C GLY A 37 16.94 -27.25 -20.75
N ALA A 38 17.24 -26.22 -21.55
CA ALA A 38 18.55 -25.57 -21.56
C ALA A 38 18.43 -24.10 -21.14
N ALA A 39 19.28 -23.67 -20.21
CA ALA A 39 19.43 -22.27 -19.84
C ALA A 39 20.81 -21.77 -20.29
N VAL A 40 20.83 -20.62 -20.96
CA VAL A 40 22.05 -19.96 -21.41
C VAL A 40 22.22 -18.67 -20.62
N ILE A 41 23.42 -18.47 -20.09
CA ILE A 41 23.83 -17.25 -19.36
C ILE A 41 24.96 -16.62 -20.19
N PRO A 42 24.78 -15.40 -20.72
CA PRO A 42 25.83 -14.71 -21.44
C PRO A 42 26.94 -14.31 -20.48
N TYR A 43 28.18 -14.32 -20.98
CA TYR A 43 29.33 -13.82 -20.23
C TYR A 43 29.16 -12.33 -19.91
N SER A 44 29.49 -11.94 -18.68
CA SER A 44 29.56 -10.55 -18.24
C SER A 44 30.98 -10.26 -17.73
N PRO A 45 31.67 -9.22 -18.23
CA PRO A 45 32.99 -8.84 -17.73
C PRO A 45 32.95 -8.20 -16.34
N TRP A 46 31.76 -7.83 -15.86
CA TRP A 46 31.55 -7.13 -14.60
C TRP A 46 31.23 -8.08 -13.43
N GLU A 47 31.08 -9.38 -13.70
CA GLU A 47 30.59 -10.34 -12.73
C GLU A 47 31.38 -11.66 -12.81
N PRO A 48 32.13 -12.06 -11.77
CA PRO A 48 32.87 -13.33 -11.76
C PRO A 48 31.91 -14.51 -11.86
N PHE A 49 31.95 -15.25 -12.97
CA PHE A 49 30.97 -16.30 -13.26
C PHE A 49 30.98 -17.43 -12.23
N GLU A 50 32.13 -18.01 -11.89
CA GLU A 50 32.21 -19.19 -11.03
C GLU A 50 31.63 -18.94 -9.64
N ASP A 51 32.08 -17.88 -8.97
CA ASP A 51 31.62 -17.53 -7.61
C ASP A 51 30.13 -17.17 -7.60
N SER A 52 29.69 -16.35 -8.57
CA SER A 52 28.29 -15.93 -8.69
C SER A 52 27.39 -17.12 -9.02
N PHE A 53 27.82 -17.99 -9.93
CA PHE A 53 27.09 -19.20 -10.31
C PHE A 53 26.96 -20.18 -9.14
N HIS A 54 28.03 -20.37 -8.35
CA HIS A 54 27.98 -21.18 -7.14
C HIS A 54 26.97 -20.62 -6.12
N GLN A 55 26.93 -19.29 -5.94
CA GLN A 55 25.98 -18.66 -5.02
C GLN A 55 24.52 -18.80 -5.47
N ILE A 56 24.21 -18.55 -6.74
CA ILE A 56 22.83 -18.63 -7.26
C ILE A 56 22.33 -20.06 -7.43
N THR A 57 23.23 -21.06 -7.49
CA THR A 57 22.84 -22.48 -7.58
C THR A 57 22.79 -23.19 -6.24
N GLY A 58 23.09 -22.48 -5.15
CA GLY A 58 23.06 -22.99 -3.79
C GLY A 58 21.68 -23.43 -3.28
N GLU A 59 21.59 -23.60 -1.96
CA GLU A 59 20.34 -24.00 -1.31
C GLU A 59 19.24 -22.94 -1.48
N LEU A 60 17.99 -23.39 -1.59
CA LEU A 60 16.85 -22.49 -1.65
C LEU A 60 16.75 -21.70 -0.34
N LEU A 61 16.54 -20.39 -0.47
CA LEU A 61 16.22 -19.53 0.65
C LEU A 61 14.82 -19.86 1.18
N PRO A 62 14.62 -19.86 2.51
CA PRO A 62 13.31 -20.12 3.10
C PRO A 62 12.33 -19.00 2.75
N VAL A 63 11.03 -19.32 2.79
CA VAL A 63 9.97 -18.31 2.66
C VAL A 63 10.05 -17.35 3.85
N SER A 64 10.14 -16.05 3.60
CA SER A 64 10.05 -15.00 4.61
C SER A 64 8.63 -14.42 4.69
N SER A 65 8.19 -14.02 5.87
CA SER A 65 6.89 -13.39 6.04
C SER A 65 6.91 -11.92 5.58
N SER A 66 5.97 -11.55 4.71
CA SER A 66 5.71 -10.16 4.33
C SER A 66 4.59 -9.50 5.17
N PHE A 67 4.24 -10.08 6.31
CA PHE A 67 3.18 -9.55 7.17
C PHE A 67 3.56 -8.20 7.79
N VAL A 68 2.69 -7.20 7.63
CA VAL A 68 2.84 -5.85 8.18
C VAL A 68 1.53 -5.44 8.84
N ILE A 69 1.62 -4.76 9.99
CA ILE A 69 0.46 -4.21 10.67
C ILE A 69 0.11 -2.88 9.99
N ARG A 70 -1.01 -2.86 9.25
CA ARG A 70 -1.53 -1.64 8.60
C ARG A 70 -2.75 -1.12 9.34
N TYR A 71 -3.03 0.19 9.26
CA TYR A 71 -4.23 0.80 9.83
C TYR A 71 -5.51 0.10 9.43
N ASN A 72 -5.69 -0.15 8.12
CA ASN A 72 -6.85 -0.87 7.60
C ASN A 72 -7.01 -2.25 8.26
N SER A 73 -5.92 -3.02 8.38
CA SER A 73 -5.95 -4.36 8.99
C SER A 73 -6.36 -4.31 10.46
N VAL A 74 -5.85 -3.33 11.21
CA VAL A 74 -6.26 -3.09 12.60
C VAL A 74 -7.74 -2.75 12.69
N LEU A 75 -8.23 -1.84 11.84
CA LEU A 75 -9.64 -1.43 11.83
C LEU A 75 -10.59 -2.55 11.41
N ASN A 76 -10.18 -3.42 10.47
CA ASN A 76 -10.97 -4.57 10.04
C ASN A 76 -11.11 -5.65 11.11
N LEU A 77 -10.10 -5.78 11.97
CA LEU A 77 -10.07 -6.71 13.08
C LEU A 77 -10.49 -6.06 14.41
N TRP A 78 -10.81 -4.77 14.40
CA TRP A 78 -11.14 -4.01 15.59
C TRP A 78 -12.46 -4.48 16.19
N ARG A 79 -12.41 -4.83 17.48
CA ARG A 79 -13.58 -5.18 18.28
C ARG A 79 -13.57 -4.31 19.53
N PRO A 80 -14.59 -3.47 19.75
CA PRO A 80 -14.68 -2.63 20.94
C PRO A 80 -14.48 -3.46 22.22
N GLY A 81 -13.54 -3.05 23.07
CA GLY A 81 -13.20 -3.69 24.34
C GLY A 81 -12.33 -4.95 24.24
N ASP A 82 -11.98 -5.44 23.05
CA ASP A 82 -11.27 -6.72 22.86
C ASP A 82 -9.93 -6.57 22.11
N ILE A 83 -9.04 -5.74 22.66
CA ILE A 83 -7.65 -5.64 22.18
C ILE A 83 -6.89 -6.99 22.26
N ARG A 84 -7.32 -7.89 23.14
CA ARG A 84 -6.72 -9.22 23.29
C ARG A 84 -6.96 -10.09 22.06
N HIS A 85 -8.12 -9.98 21.42
CA HIS A 85 -8.38 -10.63 20.14
C HIS A 85 -7.40 -10.17 19.06
N LEU A 86 -7.19 -8.86 18.93
CA LEU A 86 -6.26 -8.31 17.96
C LEU A 86 -4.82 -8.80 18.20
N ARG A 87 -4.37 -8.77 19.47
CA ARG A 87 -3.06 -9.32 19.86
C ARG A 87 -2.92 -10.80 19.52
N ARG A 88 -3.93 -11.63 19.76
CA ARG A 88 -3.91 -13.06 19.40
C ARG A 88 -3.77 -13.27 17.90
N ILE A 89 -4.49 -12.52 17.08
CA ILE A 89 -4.39 -12.62 15.62
C ILE A 89 -2.98 -12.23 15.16
N CYS A 90 -2.45 -11.09 15.61
CA CYS A 90 -1.10 -10.67 15.26
C CYS A 90 -0.05 -11.71 15.70
N ALA A 91 -0.24 -12.33 16.86
CA ALA A 91 0.66 -13.35 17.38
C ALA A 91 0.64 -14.67 16.59
N SER A 92 -0.48 -14.97 15.91
CA SER A 92 -0.60 -16.12 15.00
C SER A 92 0.02 -15.89 13.61
N SER A 93 0.61 -14.71 13.34
CA SER A 93 1.20 -14.42 12.04
C SER A 93 2.49 -15.22 11.78
N LEU A 94 2.75 -15.52 10.50
CA LEU A 94 3.99 -16.19 10.07
C LEU A 94 5.24 -15.41 10.50
N ARG A 95 5.16 -14.07 10.55
CA ARG A 95 6.26 -13.20 11.01
C ARG A 95 6.63 -13.49 12.47
N GLU A 96 5.64 -13.61 13.35
CA GLU A 96 5.89 -13.92 14.76
C GLU A 96 6.37 -15.37 14.95
N TYR A 97 5.82 -16.32 14.17
CA TYR A 97 6.35 -17.68 14.13
C TYR A 97 7.82 -17.72 13.71
N GLN A 98 8.22 -17.03 12.64
CA GLN A 98 9.60 -16.98 12.18
C GLN A 98 10.54 -16.30 13.18
N ARG A 99 10.08 -15.22 13.83
CA ARG A 99 10.81 -14.56 14.94
C ARG A 99 11.03 -15.52 16.10
N TYR A 100 10.00 -16.29 16.44
CA TYR A 100 10.08 -17.31 17.48
C TYR A 100 11.11 -18.39 17.11
N MET A 101 11.01 -18.98 15.91
CA MET A 101 11.95 -20.01 15.46
C MET A 101 13.39 -19.48 15.49
N ALA A 102 13.61 -18.24 15.02
CA ALA A 102 14.93 -17.63 15.06
C ALA A 102 15.47 -17.44 16.49
N TRP A 103 14.60 -17.10 17.46
CA TRP A 103 14.97 -17.04 18.87
C TRP A 103 15.33 -18.41 19.42
N GLU A 104 14.48 -19.41 19.21
CA GLU A 104 14.69 -20.79 19.68
C GLU A 104 16.01 -21.37 19.15
N HIS A 105 16.30 -21.21 17.86
CA HIS A 105 17.56 -21.62 17.26
C HIS A 105 18.79 -20.88 17.83
N ARG A 106 18.63 -19.65 18.35
CA ARG A 106 19.74 -18.95 19.03
C ARG A 106 19.97 -19.53 20.43
N GLU A 107 18.90 -19.78 21.19
CA GLU A 107 19.01 -20.36 22.53
C GLU A 107 19.59 -21.78 22.49
N LEU A 108 19.12 -22.62 21.56
CA LEU A 108 19.68 -23.97 21.36
C LEU A 108 21.17 -23.92 21.05
N ARG A 109 21.61 -23.01 20.16
CA ARG A 109 23.03 -22.82 19.85
C ARG A 109 23.85 -22.38 21.06
N HIS A 110 23.29 -21.55 21.95
CA HIS A 110 23.98 -21.16 23.19
C HIS A 110 24.21 -22.37 24.11
N VAL A 111 23.18 -23.21 24.28
CA VAL A 111 23.26 -24.43 25.09
C VAL A 111 24.27 -25.41 24.48
N GLU A 112 24.10 -25.76 23.20
CA GLU A 112 24.99 -26.69 22.50
C GLU A 112 26.45 -26.22 22.49
N ALA A 113 26.70 -24.91 22.33
CA ALA A 113 28.06 -24.38 22.32
C ALA A 113 28.76 -24.53 23.68
N VAL A 114 28.02 -24.46 24.78
CA VAL A 114 28.54 -24.71 26.12
C VAL A 114 28.73 -26.20 26.36
N GLU A 115 27.76 -27.04 26.00
CA GLU A 115 27.84 -28.51 26.11
C GLU A 115 29.03 -29.07 25.32
N ARG A 116 29.21 -28.65 24.06
CA ARG A 116 30.37 -29.06 23.23
C ARG A 116 31.71 -28.66 23.84
N ARG A 117 31.78 -27.51 24.54
CA ARG A 117 33.02 -27.08 25.21
C ARG A 117 33.30 -27.91 26.46
N MET A 118 32.25 -28.25 27.22
CA MET A 118 32.35 -29.14 28.37
C MET A 118 32.77 -30.56 27.97
N GLN A 119 32.16 -31.11 26.93
CA GLN A 119 32.51 -32.43 26.38
C GLN A 119 33.98 -32.48 25.90
N LYS A 120 34.51 -31.37 25.37
CA LYS A 120 35.93 -31.24 24.99
C LYS A 120 36.87 -30.95 26.16
N GLY A 121 36.39 -31.03 27.41
CA GLY A 121 37.19 -30.79 28.63
C GLY A 121 37.68 -29.36 28.80
N ARG A 122 37.13 -28.38 28.07
CA ARG A 122 37.58 -26.98 28.12
C ARG A 122 36.91 -26.24 29.27
N LYS A 123 37.67 -25.44 30.03
CA LYS A 123 37.11 -24.55 31.05
C LYS A 123 36.14 -23.55 30.43
N VAL A 124 34.89 -23.55 30.90
CA VAL A 124 33.85 -22.58 30.50
C VAL A 124 33.74 -21.52 31.59
N GLY A 125 33.80 -20.23 31.21
CA GLY A 125 33.66 -19.14 32.17
C GLY A 125 32.26 -19.12 32.81
N LYS A 126 32.19 -18.80 34.11
CA LYS A 126 30.96 -18.77 34.93
C LYS A 126 29.80 -17.97 34.28
N LYS A 127 30.12 -16.88 33.56
CA LYS A 127 29.13 -16.08 32.81
C LYS A 127 28.46 -16.85 31.67
N LYS A 128 29.24 -17.65 30.91
CA LYS A 128 28.73 -18.46 29.80
C LYS A 128 27.90 -19.65 30.30
N LEU A 129 28.31 -20.23 31.43
CA LEU A 129 27.55 -21.29 32.10
C LEU A 129 26.16 -20.80 32.53
N LYS A 130 26.12 -19.68 33.27
CA LYS A 130 24.85 -19.06 33.68
C LYS A 130 23.96 -18.68 32.49
N ALA A 131 24.54 -18.20 31.39
CA ALA A 131 23.79 -17.88 30.19
C ALA A 131 23.16 -19.13 29.54
N ALA A 132 23.88 -20.25 29.48
CA ALA A 132 23.35 -21.51 28.96
C ALA A 132 22.29 -22.13 29.89
N GLU A 133 22.47 -22.06 31.21
CA GLU A 133 21.46 -22.48 32.18
C GLU A 133 20.18 -21.65 32.03
N ALA A 134 20.30 -20.32 31.91
CA ALA A 134 19.17 -19.44 31.66
C ALA A 134 18.47 -19.73 30.32
N ALA A 135 19.23 -20.00 29.26
CA ALA A 135 18.71 -20.40 27.96
C ALA A 135 17.93 -21.71 28.03
N ALA A 136 18.48 -22.73 28.70
CA ALA A 136 17.82 -24.02 28.89
C ALA A 136 16.52 -23.89 29.70
N GLN A 137 16.53 -23.09 30.77
CA GLN A 137 15.33 -22.79 31.55
C GLN A 137 14.27 -22.06 30.72
N ALA A 138 14.68 -21.09 29.89
CA ALA A 138 13.78 -20.36 29.02
C ALA A 138 13.12 -21.29 27.98
N LEU A 139 13.89 -22.18 27.35
CA LEU A 139 13.38 -23.19 26.42
C LEU A 139 12.39 -24.15 27.11
N ALA A 140 12.73 -24.65 28.31
CA ALA A 140 11.88 -25.58 29.06
C ALA A 140 10.54 -24.94 29.44
N LYS A 141 10.57 -23.75 30.07
CA LYS A 141 9.36 -22.99 30.40
C LYS A 141 8.48 -22.78 29.18
N ARG A 142 9.09 -22.53 28.03
CA ARG A 142 8.38 -22.23 26.80
C ARG A 142 7.74 -23.46 26.15
N ARG A 143 8.37 -24.63 26.31
CA ARG A 143 7.82 -25.92 25.89
C ARG A 143 6.55 -26.28 26.67
N ASP A 144 6.43 -25.82 27.92
CA ASP A 144 5.26 -26.05 28.76
C ASP A 144 4.06 -25.11 28.40
N GLU A 145 4.33 -23.94 27.80
CA GLU A 145 3.32 -22.95 27.39
C GLU A 145 2.73 -23.24 25.97
N ILE A 146 2.45 -24.52 25.67
CA ILE A 146 2.05 -25.02 24.33
C ILE A 146 0.90 -24.19 23.71
N GLY A 147 1.08 -23.79 22.44
CA GLY A 147 -0.01 -23.40 21.55
C GLY A 147 -0.31 -21.90 21.42
N ALA A 148 0.34 -21.03 22.20
CA ALA A 148 0.23 -19.58 22.03
C ALA A 148 1.62 -18.95 21.89
N TYR A 149 2.10 -18.75 20.66
CA TYR A 149 3.20 -17.83 20.44
C TYR A 149 2.71 -16.44 20.90
N PRO A 150 3.28 -15.82 21.95
CA PRO A 150 2.90 -14.49 22.33
C PRO A 150 3.41 -13.55 21.25
N LEU A 151 2.69 -12.46 21.07
CA LEU A 151 3.19 -11.36 20.28
C LEU A 151 4.54 -10.91 20.88
N SER A 152 5.58 -10.83 20.06
CA SER A 152 6.88 -10.34 20.51
C SER A 152 6.77 -8.93 21.08
N ARG A 153 7.72 -8.50 21.91
CA ARG A 153 7.75 -7.12 22.45
C ARG A 153 7.69 -6.07 21.33
N ALA A 154 8.43 -6.31 20.24
CA ALA A 154 8.42 -5.44 19.07
C ALA A 154 7.06 -5.46 18.36
N GLY A 155 6.47 -6.63 18.13
CA GLY A 155 5.14 -6.72 17.52
C GLY A 155 4.03 -6.10 18.39
N ALA A 156 4.14 -6.20 19.71
CA ALA A 156 3.21 -5.59 20.65
C ALA A 156 3.34 -4.06 20.64
N ALA A 157 4.58 -3.54 20.64
CA ALA A 157 4.83 -2.11 20.52
C ALA A 157 4.32 -1.54 19.19
N GLU A 158 4.58 -2.21 18.06
CA GLU A 158 4.06 -1.83 16.74
C GLU A 158 2.53 -1.79 16.72
N LEU A 159 1.88 -2.82 17.28
CA LEU A 159 0.42 -2.88 17.36
C LEU A 159 -0.16 -1.79 18.27
N ASP A 160 0.39 -1.63 19.47
CA ASP A 160 -0.09 -0.67 20.45
C ASP A 160 0.14 0.76 19.94
N GLY A 161 1.27 1.03 19.28
CA GLY A 161 1.54 2.29 18.57
C GLY A 161 0.55 2.55 17.43
N THR A 162 0.23 1.54 16.62
CA THR A 162 -0.78 1.65 15.55
C THR A 162 -2.16 2.01 16.11
N VAL A 163 -2.56 1.37 17.21
CA VAL A 163 -3.83 1.68 17.90
C VAL A 163 -3.81 3.07 18.50
N PHE A 164 -2.70 3.49 19.10
CA PHE A 164 -2.52 4.85 19.62
C PHE A 164 -2.67 5.89 18.50
N ALA A 165 -2.05 5.68 17.34
CA ALA A 165 -2.18 6.56 16.19
C ALA A 165 -3.63 6.64 15.70
N LEU A 166 -4.32 5.51 15.55
CA LEU A 166 -5.74 5.46 15.16
C LEU A 166 -6.67 6.19 16.13
N ARG A 167 -6.41 6.14 17.43
CA ARG A 167 -7.17 6.94 18.42
C ARG A 167 -6.84 8.42 18.34
N THR A 168 -5.55 8.76 18.20
CA THR A 168 -5.07 10.14 18.19
C THR A 168 -5.57 10.90 16.97
N LEU A 169 -5.61 10.25 15.81
CA LEU A 169 -6.18 10.78 14.57
C LEU A 169 -7.72 10.68 14.53
N GLY A 170 -8.36 10.12 15.55
CA GLY A 170 -9.82 10.09 15.65
C GLY A 170 -10.52 9.05 14.77
N PHE A 171 -9.83 8.01 14.30
CA PHE A 171 -10.44 6.86 13.62
C PHE A 171 -11.15 5.92 14.61
N ILE A 172 -10.63 5.83 15.84
CA ILE A 172 -11.24 5.10 16.95
C ILE A 172 -11.66 6.11 18.01
N GLY A 173 -12.95 6.11 18.37
CA GLY A 173 -13.54 6.99 19.37
C GLY A 173 -13.10 6.66 20.80
N GLN A 174 -13.45 7.54 21.72
CA GLN A 174 -13.20 7.35 23.16
C GLN A 174 -14.02 6.18 23.73
N ASP A 175 -15.17 5.88 23.12
CA ASP A 175 -16.06 4.76 23.41
C ASP A 175 -15.62 3.42 22.79
N ASP A 176 -14.41 3.40 22.21
CA ASP A 176 -13.81 2.26 21.53
C ASP A 176 -14.50 1.83 20.23
N ARG A 177 -15.45 2.64 19.73
CA ARG A 177 -16.13 2.39 18.45
C ARG A 177 -15.42 3.09 17.31
N LEU A 178 -15.61 2.56 16.11
CA LEU A 178 -15.09 3.20 14.90
C LEU A 178 -15.91 4.47 14.61
N THR A 179 -15.19 5.58 14.43
CA THR A 179 -15.79 6.84 13.96
C THR A 179 -16.16 6.72 12.48
N LEU A 180 -16.80 7.76 11.93
CA LEU A 180 -17.07 7.85 10.50
C LEU A 180 -15.77 7.69 9.69
N SER A 181 -14.70 8.41 10.04
CA SER A 181 -13.38 8.28 9.43
C SER A 181 -12.83 6.86 9.57
N GLY A 182 -12.98 6.25 10.76
CA GLY A 182 -12.57 4.86 11.02
C GLY A 182 -13.25 3.86 10.10
N ARG A 183 -14.54 4.04 9.82
CA ARG A 183 -15.29 3.18 8.90
C ARG A 183 -14.92 3.40 7.44
N LEU A 184 -14.62 4.65 7.03
CA LEU A 184 -14.08 4.91 5.69
C LEU A 184 -12.74 4.19 5.51
N LEU A 185 -11.80 4.38 6.44
CA LEU A 185 -10.46 3.80 6.34
C LEU A 185 -10.47 2.26 6.38
N ARG A 186 -11.44 1.66 7.08
CA ARG A 186 -11.65 0.21 7.12
C ARG A 186 -11.91 -0.41 5.74
N SER A 187 -12.45 0.35 4.80
CA SER A 187 -12.80 -0.15 3.46
C SER A 187 -11.82 0.26 2.37
N ILE A 188 -10.75 0.99 2.70
CA ILE A 188 -9.69 1.41 1.77
C ILE A 188 -8.43 0.57 2.00
N PHE A 189 -8.08 -0.26 1.02
CA PHE A 189 -6.95 -1.20 1.09
C PHE A 189 -5.67 -0.60 0.47
N HIS A 190 -5.37 0.65 0.85
CA HIS A 190 -4.21 1.38 0.33
C HIS A 190 -3.31 1.84 1.48
N PRO A 191 -1.96 1.76 1.37
CA PRO A 191 -1.04 2.24 2.40
C PRO A 191 -1.25 3.71 2.79
N ALA A 192 -1.51 4.58 1.81
CA ALA A 192 -1.82 5.99 2.03
C ALA A 192 -3.30 6.26 2.37
N GLY A 193 -4.09 5.24 2.70
CA GLY A 193 -5.53 5.37 2.96
C GLY A 193 -5.85 6.39 4.06
N VAL A 194 -4.98 6.52 5.07
CA VAL A 194 -5.13 7.51 6.14
C VAL A 194 -5.14 8.95 5.58
N LEU A 195 -4.23 9.26 4.66
CA LEU A 195 -4.12 10.59 4.04
C LEU A 195 -5.36 10.87 3.17
N ILE A 196 -5.81 9.89 2.40
CA ILE A 196 -7.01 10.02 1.55
C ILE A 196 -8.25 10.31 2.40
N VAL A 197 -8.43 9.58 3.50
CA VAL A 197 -9.58 9.82 4.40
C VAL A 197 -9.48 11.18 5.07
N GLU A 198 -8.31 11.60 5.54
CA GLU A 198 -8.12 12.94 6.11
C GLU A 198 -8.46 14.05 5.10
N LEU A 199 -8.01 13.92 3.84
CA LEU A 199 -8.36 14.87 2.77
C LEU A 199 -9.88 15.00 2.57
N ILE A 200 -10.60 13.86 2.56
CA ILE A 200 -12.06 13.83 2.47
C ILE A 200 -12.68 14.48 3.72
N MET A 201 -12.22 14.12 4.92
CA MET A 201 -12.83 14.56 6.17
C MET A 201 -12.53 16.02 6.52
N LEU A 202 -11.47 16.60 5.98
CA LEU A 202 -11.18 18.03 6.04
C LEU A 202 -11.89 18.84 4.95
N GLY A 203 -12.47 18.19 3.95
CA GLY A 203 -13.21 18.84 2.86
C GLY A 203 -12.33 19.49 1.79
N ILE A 204 -11.06 19.08 1.75
CA ILE A 204 -10.07 19.60 0.78
C ILE A 204 -10.49 19.23 -0.65
N LEU A 205 -11.27 18.15 -0.81
CA LEU A 205 -11.69 17.62 -2.10
C LEU A 205 -13.07 18.15 -2.57
N ASP A 206 -13.77 18.95 -1.77
CA ASP A 206 -15.20 19.27 -1.97
C ASP A 206 -15.49 20.05 -3.27
N GLN A 207 -14.51 20.82 -3.74
CA GLN A 207 -14.64 21.67 -4.93
C GLN A 207 -14.01 21.07 -6.19
N LEU A 208 -13.50 19.84 -6.11
CA LEU A 208 -12.85 19.17 -7.23
C LEU A 208 -13.87 18.57 -8.20
N THR A 209 -13.53 18.63 -9.49
CA THR A 209 -14.21 17.87 -10.54
C THR A 209 -13.83 16.39 -10.48
N ALA A 210 -14.59 15.52 -11.16
CA ALA A 210 -14.24 14.10 -11.29
C ALA A 210 -12.82 13.88 -11.86
N ALA A 211 -12.44 14.68 -12.86
CA ALA A 211 -11.10 14.63 -13.47
C ALA A 211 -9.99 15.03 -12.49
N GLU A 212 -10.21 16.06 -11.67
CA GLU A 212 -9.28 16.48 -10.62
C GLU A 212 -9.20 15.47 -9.47
N LEU A 213 -10.31 14.80 -9.12
CA LEU A 213 -10.29 13.70 -8.14
C LEU A 213 -9.50 12.49 -8.65
N ALA A 214 -9.61 12.16 -9.93
CA ALA A 214 -8.76 11.14 -10.56
C ALA A 214 -7.28 11.50 -10.44
N GLU A 215 -6.95 12.76 -10.69
CA GLU A 215 -5.59 13.28 -10.56
C GLU A 215 -5.06 13.14 -9.12
N VAL A 216 -5.81 13.61 -8.12
CA VAL A 216 -5.42 13.48 -6.71
C VAL A 216 -5.23 12.03 -6.29
N CYS A 217 -6.10 11.12 -6.72
CA CYS A 217 -5.96 9.69 -6.39
C CYS A 217 -4.72 9.07 -7.06
N SER A 218 -4.38 9.50 -8.27
CA SER A 218 -3.21 8.97 -9.00
C SER A 218 -1.88 9.28 -8.29
N TRP A 219 -1.80 10.36 -7.51
CA TRP A 219 -0.58 10.70 -6.76
C TRP A 219 -0.17 9.63 -5.76
N PHE A 220 -1.11 8.80 -5.30
CA PHE A 220 -0.86 7.73 -4.34
C PHE A 220 -0.50 6.39 -4.99
N THR A 221 -0.58 6.26 -6.32
CA THR A 221 -0.32 4.98 -7.01
C THR A 221 1.12 4.85 -7.51
N TYR A 222 1.87 5.95 -7.54
CA TYR A 222 3.26 5.97 -7.98
C TYR A 222 4.19 6.08 -6.77
N ASP A 223 5.09 5.10 -6.62
CA ASP A 223 5.98 4.93 -5.46
C ASP A 223 7.48 4.93 -5.83
N ASN A 224 7.81 5.23 -7.09
CA ASN A 224 9.18 5.17 -7.57
C ASN A 224 9.87 6.54 -7.48
N ASP A 225 10.84 6.64 -6.56
CA ASP A 225 11.62 7.86 -6.30
C ASP A 225 12.62 8.25 -7.41
N ARG A 226 12.64 7.54 -8.55
CA ARG A 226 13.46 7.94 -9.69
C ARG A 226 13.08 9.35 -10.14
N ARG A 227 14.09 10.13 -10.51
CA ARG A 227 13.86 11.45 -11.13
C ARG A 227 12.98 11.26 -12.37
N LEU A 228 11.84 11.93 -12.38
CA LEU A 228 10.85 11.80 -13.44
C LEU A 228 10.83 13.08 -14.26
N TYR A 229 11.18 12.99 -15.54
CA TYR A 229 11.00 14.13 -16.44
C TYR A 229 9.53 14.25 -16.81
N ASN A 230 8.85 15.24 -16.22
CA ASN A 230 7.43 15.50 -16.39
C ASN A 230 7.19 16.92 -16.91
N ARG A 231 6.48 17.05 -18.03
CA ARG A 231 6.13 18.32 -18.68
C ARG A 231 4.70 18.78 -18.39
N HIS A 232 3.93 18.02 -17.61
CA HIS A 232 2.61 18.46 -17.18
C HIS A 232 2.72 19.65 -16.23
N VAL A 233 1.66 20.46 -16.18
CA VAL A 233 1.57 21.60 -15.27
C VAL A 233 0.38 21.38 -14.35
N LEU A 234 0.62 21.42 -13.05
CA LEU A 234 -0.45 21.42 -12.04
C LEU A 234 -1.15 22.77 -12.01
N HIS A 235 -2.47 22.75 -12.21
CA HIS A 235 -3.28 23.96 -12.09
C HIS A 235 -3.38 24.44 -10.63
N ALA A 236 -3.66 25.73 -10.43
CA ALA A 236 -3.67 26.39 -9.11
C ALA A 236 -4.47 25.64 -8.03
N ARG A 237 -5.67 25.16 -8.37
CA ARG A 237 -6.51 24.39 -7.43
C ARG A 237 -5.85 23.09 -6.95
N LEU A 238 -5.14 22.37 -7.83
CA LEU A 238 -4.43 21.15 -7.44
C LEU A 238 -3.15 21.46 -6.65
N LEU A 239 -2.52 22.61 -6.87
CA LEU A 239 -1.42 23.09 -6.04
C LEU A 239 -1.89 23.41 -4.61
N GLU A 240 -3.07 24.01 -4.46
CA GLU A 240 -3.71 24.20 -3.15
C GLU A 240 -3.94 22.86 -2.45
N VAL A 241 -4.47 21.86 -3.16
CA VAL A 241 -4.64 20.50 -2.61
C VAL A 241 -3.30 19.87 -2.23
N ARG A 242 -2.23 20.04 -3.04
CA ARG A 242 -0.87 19.56 -2.70
C ARG A 242 -0.36 20.21 -1.40
N ASN A 243 -0.59 21.50 -1.21
CA ASN A 243 -0.18 22.20 0.00
C ASN A 243 -0.93 21.70 1.24
N GLU A 244 -2.24 21.49 1.13
CA GLU A 244 -3.02 20.92 2.24
C GLU A 244 -2.65 19.46 2.50
N LEU A 245 -2.43 18.65 1.46
CA LEU A 245 -1.94 17.28 1.59
C LEU A 245 -0.58 17.23 2.30
N TRP A 246 0.33 18.15 2.00
CA TRP A 246 1.60 18.23 2.73
C TRP A 246 1.37 18.48 4.23
N ARG A 247 0.47 19.41 4.60
CA ARG A 247 0.14 19.67 6.01
C ARG A 247 -0.49 18.47 6.70
N VAL A 248 -1.42 17.80 6.03
CA VAL A 248 -2.05 16.55 6.51
C VAL A 248 -0.99 15.47 6.72
N GLN A 249 -0.09 15.30 5.77
CA GLN A 249 1.00 14.33 5.86
C GLN A 249 1.93 14.64 7.05
N GLN A 250 2.32 15.91 7.26
CA GLN A 250 3.13 16.28 8.41
C GLN A 250 2.41 16.01 9.74
N HIS A 251 1.11 16.27 9.81
CA HIS A 251 0.31 15.96 10.99
C HIS A 251 0.29 14.45 11.28
N VAL A 252 0.00 13.63 10.27
CA VAL A 252 -0.03 12.16 10.39
C VAL A 252 1.35 11.62 10.79
N HIS A 253 2.42 12.07 10.12
CA HIS A 253 3.79 11.67 10.44
C HIS A 253 4.18 12.05 11.87
N GLY A 254 3.77 13.23 12.37
CA GLY A 254 4.00 13.62 13.76
C GLY A 254 3.23 12.77 14.79
N VAL A 255 2.10 12.17 14.41
CA VAL A 255 1.42 11.17 15.24
C VAL A 255 2.15 9.82 15.18
N GLU A 256 2.58 9.40 14.00
CA GLU A 256 3.29 8.15 13.75
C GLU A 256 4.65 8.10 14.45
N GLU A 257 5.37 9.22 14.48
CA GLU A 257 6.64 9.38 15.18
C GLU A 257 6.46 9.18 16.69
N ARG A 258 5.45 9.83 17.28
CA ARG A 258 5.09 9.66 18.70
C ARG A 258 4.62 8.25 19.02
N ALA A 259 4.04 7.55 18.05
CA ALA A 259 3.62 6.17 18.15
C ALA A 259 4.76 5.16 17.94
N HIS A 260 5.94 5.62 17.51
CA HIS A 260 7.10 4.79 17.14
C HIS A 260 6.77 3.73 16.08
N ILE A 261 5.98 4.10 15.07
CA ILE A 261 5.63 3.24 13.92
C ILE A 261 6.18 3.79 12.62
N ASN A 262 6.21 2.95 11.57
CA ASN A 262 6.65 3.38 10.24
C ASN A 262 5.70 4.43 9.67
N TYR A 263 6.26 5.40 8.95
CA TYR A 263 5.49 6.45 8.33
C TYR A 263 4.62 5.93 7.20
N SER A 264 3.39 6.46 7.12
CA SER A 264 2.53 6.27 5.96
C SER A 264 3.21 6.87 4.72
N PRO A 265 3.22 6.15 3.58
CA PRO A 265 3.87 6.65 2.38
C PRO A 265 3.18 7.92 1.90
N GLY A 266 4.00 8.90 1.51
CA GLY A 266 3.54 10.13 0.88
C GLY A 266 3.34 9.96 -0.62
N ILE A 267 3.44 11.08 -1.33
CA ILE A 267 3.35 11.14 -2.79
C ILE A 267 4.70 11.58 -3.37
N ILE A 268 4.94 11.23 -4.64
CA ILE A 268 6.06 11.79 -5.40
C ILE A 268 5.63 13.14 -6.01
N PRO A 269 6.30 14.27 -5.69
CA PRO A 269 5.93 15.59 -6.23
C PRO A 269 5.94 15.66 -7.76
N ASP A 270 6.95 15.03 -8.37
CA ASP A 270 7.16 15.06 -9.82
C ASP A 270 6.15 14.20 -10.60
N PHE A 271 5.41 13.32 -9.93
CA PHE A 271 4.36 12.52 -10.56
C PHE A 271 3.00 13.24 -10.48
N HIS A 272 2.54 13.76 -11.62
CA HIS A 272 1.25 14.45 -11.77
C HIS A 272 0.86 14.63 -13.24
N GLY A 273 -0.41 14.96 -13.49
CA GLY A 273 -0.98 15.38 -14.77
C GLY A 273 -1.53 14.24 -15.63
N ILE A 274 -1.11 13.00 -15.38
CA ILE A 274 -1.48 11.84 -16.20
C ILE A 274 -2.98 11.56 -16.13
N ALA A 275 -3.53 11.34 -14.93
CA ALA A 275 -4.92 10.98 -14.79
C ALA A 275 -5.85 12.15 -15.17
N LEU A 276 -5.44 13.39 -14.88
CA LEU A 276 -6.16 14.58 -15.35
C LEU A 276 -6.23 14.63 -16.88
N SER A 277 -5.09 14.55 -17.56
CA SER A 277 -5.02 14.62 -19.02
C SER A 277 -5.74 13.45 -19.69
N TRP A 278 -5.58 12.23 -19.16
CA TRP A 278 -6.26 11.04 -19.65
C TRP A 278 -7.78 11.16 -19.51
N SER A 279 -8.28 11.61 -18.35
CA SER A 279 -9.73 11.80 -18.13
C SER A 279 -10.34 12.87 -19.05
N ARG A 280 -9.52 13.79 -19.56
CA ARG A 280 -9.89 14.82 -20.54
C ARG A 280 -9.73 14.36 -22.00
N GLY A 281 -9.37 13.10 -22.24
CA GLY A 281 -9.30 12.51 -23.57
C GLY A 281 -7.93 12.56 -24.25
N MET A 282 -6.84 12.90 -23.54
CA MET A 282 -5.50 12.83 -24.11
C MET A 282 -5.15 11.39 -24.50
N SER A 283 -4.59 11.20 -25.71
CA SER A 283 -4.13 9.91 -26.19
C SER A 283 -2.92 9.38 -25.41
N LEU A 284 -2.68 8.06 -25.49
CA LEU A 284 -1.54 7.43 -24.81
C LEU A 284 -0.19 7.95 -25.33
N ASN A 285 -0.11 8.18 -26.65
CA ASN A 285 1.05 8.79 -27.28
C ASN A 285 1.28 10.22 -26.74
N GLY A 286 0.20 11.01 -26.59
CA GLY A 286 0.28 12.34 -25.99
C GLY A 286 0.83 12.33 -24.56
N LEU A 287 0.47 11.32 -23.76
CA LEU A 287 1.04 11.14 -22.41
C LEU A 287 2.53 10.76 -22.45
N LEU A 288 2.91 9.79 -23.29
CA LEU A 288 4.30 9.32 -23.44
C LEU A 288 5.27 10.43 -23.85
N GLN A 289 4.78 11.42 -24.63
CA GLN A 289 5.59 12.58 -25.01
C GLN A 289 5.80 13.60 -23.88
N ARG A 290 4.99 13.52 -22.81
CA ARG A 290 4.98 14.47 -21.69
C ARG A 290 5.60 13.92 -20.41
N ILE A 291 5.69 12.60 -20.26
CA ILE A 291 6.28 11.97 -19.07
C ILE A 291 7.16 10.77 -19.42
N GLU A 292 8.30 10.67 -18.76
CA GLU A 292 9.28 9.60 -18.96
C GLU A 292 8.88 8.29 -18.25
N LEU A 293 7.80 7.66 -18.71
CA LEU A 293 7.32 6.35 -18.27
C LEU A 293 7.15 5.42 -19.47
N ALA A 294 7.29 4.11 -19.24
CA ALA A 294 6.96 3.14 -20.27
C ALA A 294 5.44 3.03 -20.41
N GLU A 295 4.98 2.64 -21.60
CA GLU A 295 3.55 2.46 -21.91
C GLU A 295 2.84 1.53 -20.90
N GLY A 296 3.48 0.39 -20.60
CA GLY A 296 2.96 -0.57 -19.63
C GLY A 296 2.85 0.00 -18.21
N ASP A 297 3.80 0.85 -17.80
CA ASP A 297 3.77 1.51 -16.48
C ASP A 297 2.61 2.50 -16.40
N LEU A 298 2.39 3.30 -17.44
CA LEU A 298 1.27 4.25 -17.50
C LEU A 298 -0.08 3.55 -17.38
N LEU A 299 -0.30 2.48 -18.15
CA LEU A 299 -1.55 1.72 -18.11
C LEU A 299 -1.73 1.02 -16.75
N MET A 300 -0.65 0.51 -16.15
CA MET A 300 -0.69 -0.06 -14.80
C MET A 300 -1.11 1.00 -13.77
N LEU A 301 -0.50 2.18 -13.79
CA LEU A 301 -0.80 3.29 -12.87
C LEU A 301 -2.23 3.81 -13.04
N LEU A 302 -2.73 3.91 -14.27
CA LEU A 302 -4.11 4.27 -14.55
C LEU A 302 -5.10 3.22 -13.98
N ASN A 303 -4.82 1.92 -14.16
CA ASN A 303 -5.64 0.86 -13.57
C ASN A 303 -5.60 0.88 -12.04
N GLN A 304 -4.44 1.06 -11.43
CA GLN A 304 -4.32 1.22 -9.98
C GLN A 304 -5.09 2.46 -9.47
N THR A 305 -5.11 3.54 -10.25
CA THR A 305 -5.89 4.75 -9.93
C THR A 305 -7.38 4.46 -9.99
N ILE A 306 -7.84 3.71 -10.99
CA ILE A 306 -9.25 3.26 -11.11
C ILE A 306 -9.63 2.40 -9.90
N ASP A 307 -8.80 1.43 -9.54
CA ASP A 307 -9.04 0.55 -8.40
C ASP A 307 -9.13 1.36 -7.09
N LEU A 308 -8.24 2.33 -6.89
CA LEU A 308 -8.25 3.20 -5.72
C LEU A 308 -9.53 4.07 -5.68
N LEU A 309 -9.91 4.71 -6.80
CA LEU A 309 -11.14 5.49 -6.91
C LEU A 309 -12.37 4.65 -6.57
N GLN A 310 -12.45 3.42 -7.09
CA GLN A 310 -13.54 2.49 -6.82
C GLN A 310 -13.57 2.06 -5.35
N GLN A 311 -12.41 1.79 -4.74
CA GLN A 311 -12.33 1.48 -3.31
C GLN A 311 -12.83 2.64 -2.43
N VAL A 312 -12.39 3.87 -2.72
CA VAL A 312 -12.84 5.06 -1.99
C VAL A 312 -14.34 5.28 -2.20
N GLN A 313 -14.83 5.15 -3.43
CA GLN A 313 -16.26 5.28 -3.76
C GLN A 313 -17.12 4.25 -3.02
N ALA A 314 -16.66 2.99 -2.96
CA ALA A 314 -17.33 1.92 -2.24
C ALA A 314 -17.32 2.16 -0.72
N ALA A 315 -16.19 2.61 -0.16
CA ALA A 315 -16.07 2.97 1.25
C ALA A 315 -17.05 4.09 1.64
N VAL A 316 -17.12 5.15 0.83
CA VAL A 316 -18.08 6.25 1.00
C VAL A 316 -19.51 5.72 0.94
N GLY A 317 -19.82 4.85 -0.02
CA GLY A 317 -21.15 4.24 -0.13
C GLY A 317 -21.54 3.44 1.11
N GLN A 318 -20.67 2.57 1.60
CA GLN A 318 -20.92 1.76 2.81
C GLN A 318 -21.20 2.64 4.04
N VAL A 319 -20.51 3.76 4.18
CA VAL A 319 -20.70 4.71 5.29
C VAL A 319 -22.02 5.49 5.16
N LEU A 320 -22.38 5.91 3.95
CA LEU A 320 -23.68 6.57 3.71
C LEU A 320 -24.86 5.62 3.97
N ASP A 321 -24.71 4.35 3.61
CA ASP A 321 -25.75 3.33 3.77
C ASP A 321 -25.86 2.82 5.23
N ALA A 322 -24.84 3.08 6.07
CA ALA A 322 -24.79 2.67 7.47
C ALA A 322 -25.69 3.53 8.37
N ARG A 323 -26.91 3.05 8.63
CA ARG A 323 -27.94 3.77 9.41
C ARG A 323 -27.49 4.15 10.81
N ASP A 324 -26.68 3.33 11.47
CA ASP A 324 -26.24 3.50 12.85
C ASP A 324 -25.33 4.72 13.07
N ILE A 325 -24.69 5.24 12.02
CA ILE A 325 -23.85 6.45 12.08
C ILE A 325 -24.72 7.72 12.14
N TRP A 326 -25.88 7.68 11.49
CA TRP A 326 -26.71 8.85 11.22
C TRP A 326 -27.94 8.96 12.13
N VAL A 327 -28.07 8.07 13.12
CA VAL A 327 -29.17 8.13 14.09
C VAL A 327 -29.02 9.38 14.94
N GLN A 328 -30.09 10.19 15.00
CA GLN A 328 -30.18 11.33 15.90
C GLN A 328 -30.40 10.83 17.33
N GLU A 329 -29.39 10.97 18.20
CA GLU A 329 -29.62 10.81 19.64
C GLU A 329 -30.47 11.99 20.13
N THR A 330 -31.68 11.70 20.62
CA THR A 330 -32.49 12.71 21.33
C THR A 330 -31.77 13.05 22.64
N PRO A 331 -31.40 14.31 22.90
CA PRO A 331 -30.72 14.66 24.15
C PRO A 331 -31.64 14.33 25.33
N LEU A 332 -31.13 13.53 26.27
CA LEU A 332 -31.81 13.26 27.54
C LEU A 332 -31.89 14.56 28.36
N PRO A 333 -33.01 14.83 29.07
CA PRO A 333 -33.13 16.00 29.94
C PRO A 333 -32.01 15.97 31.00
N ALA A 334 -31.27 17.07 31.15
CA ALA A 334 -30.23 17.16 32.18
C ALA A 334 -30.85 17.69 33.48
N GLU A 335 -30.41 17.17 34.64
CA GLU A 335 -30.96 17.54 35.95
C GLU A 335 -30.68 19.01 36.37
N ASP A 336 -29.79 19.71 35.66
CA ASP A 336 -29.39 21.10 35.93
C ASP A 336 -29.47 21.95 34.65
N ALA A 337 -30.23 23.05 34.69
CA ALA A 337 -30.46 23.96 33.58
C ALA A 337 -29.19 24.56 32.97
N SER A 338 -28.10 24.68 33.73
CA SER A 338 -26.80 25.17 33.24
C SER A 338 -26.05 24.11 32.42
N ASN A 339 -26.09 22.85 32.86
CA ASN A 339 -25.58 21.69 32.12
C ASN A 339 -26.46 21.39 30.90
N GLU A 340 -27.77 21.62 31.00
CA GLU A 340 -28.72 21.41 29.92
C GLU A 340 -28.45 22.32 28.72
N ARG A 341 -28.18 23.62 28.95
CA ARG A 341 -27.81 24.56 27.86
C ARG A 341 -26.49 24.21 27.19
N ARG A 342 -25.49 23.74 27.95
CA ARG A 342 -24.20 23.31 27.38
C ARG A 342 -24.34 22.01 26.59
N ALA A 343 -25.08 21.03 27.13
CA ALA A 343 -25.35 19.76 26.47
C ALA A 343 -26.11 19.95 25.15
N THR A 344 -27.13 20.81 25.14
CA THR A 344 -27.89 21.13 23.91
C THR A 344 -27.03 21.82 22.86
N THR A 345 -26.16 22.76 23.25
CA THR A 345 -25.24 23.42 22.32
C THR A 345 -24.23 22.44 21.71
N HIS A 346 -23.66 21.55 22.52
CA HIS A 346 -22.74 20.51 22.04
C HIS A 346 -23.44 19.50 21.11
N ALA A 347 -24.66 19.09 21.45
CA ALA A 347 -25.48 18.21 20.61
C ALA A 347 -25.81 18.87 19.26
N ALA A 348 -26.22 20.14 19.25
CA ALA A 348 -26.50 20.89 18.03
C ALA A 348 -25.27 21.01 17.13
N ARG A 349 -24.09 21.32 17.69
CA ARG A 349 -22.83 21.37 16.93
C ARG A 349 -22.46 20.01 16.33
N ARG A 350 -22.65 18.92 17.09
CA ARG A 350 -22.39 17.55 16.60
C ARG A 350 -23.31 17.17 15.46
N LEU A 351 -24.60 17.49 15.57
CA LEU A 351 -25.58 17.26 14.50
C LEU A 351 -25.23 18.04 13.24
N GLU A 352 -24.83 19.31 13.38
CA GLU A 352 -24.41 20.12 12.24
C GLU A 352 -23.15 19.57 11.58
N GLN A 353 -22.16 19.13 12.36
CA GLN A 353 -20.97 18.46 11.83
C GLN A 353 -21.32 17.17 11.08
N GLN A 354 -22.21 16.34 11.62
CA GLN A 354 -22.68 15.14 10.93
C GLN A 354 -23.39 15.48 9.62
N ARG A 355 -24.23 16.53 9.60
CA ARG A 355 -24.91 17.01 8.39
C ARG A 355 -23.90 17.41 7.31
N ILE A 356 -22.91 18.24 7.65
CA ILE A 356 -21.85 18.68 6.74
C ILE A 356 -21.06 17.49 6.19
N GLN A 357 -20.68 16.55 7.06
CA GLN A 357 -19.95 15.34 6.66
C GLN A 357 -20.79 14.48 5.70
N ARG A 358 -22.08 14.33 5.98
CA ARG A 358 -22.99 13.58 5.11
C ARG A 358 -23.12 14.22 3.73
N GLU A 359 -23.43 15.52 3.68
CA GLU A 359 -23.57 16.28 2.43
C GLU A 359 -22.30 16.18 1.58
N ARG A 360 -21.13 16.26 2.22
CA ARG A 360 -19.84 16.05 1.55
C ARG A 360 -19.72 14.67 0.92
N LEU A 361 -20.00 13.63 1.70
CA LEU A 361 -19.92 12.25 1.22
C LEU A 361 -20.91 11.96 0.08
N GLU A 362 -22.14 12.48 0.19
CA GLU A 362 -23.16 12.38 -0.85
C GLU A 362 -22.73 13.07 -2.15
N ARG A 363 -22.04 14.21 -2.04
CA ARG A 363 -21.49 14.95 -3.19
C ARG A 363 -20.30 14.25 -3.84
N ILE A 364 -19.35 13.74 -3.06
CA ILE A 364 -18.10 13.19 -3.60
C ILE A 364 -18.29 11.79 -4.22
N ARG A 365 -19.20 10.98 -3.70
CA ARG A 365 -19.46 9.60 -4.18
C ARG A 365 -19.71 9.50 -5.70
N PRO A 366 -20.65 10.26 -6.31
CA PRO A 366 -20.87 10.19 -7.76
C PRO A 366 -19.67 10.71 -8.57
N LEU A 367 -18.93 11.70 -8.05
CA LEU A 367 -17.75 12.23 -8.73
C LEU A 367 -16.60 11.20 -8.78
N LEU A 368 -16.40 10.43 -7.70
CA LEU A 368 -15.44 9.31 -7.68
C LEU A 368 -15.82 8.22 -8.70
N ALA A 369 -17.12 7.90 -8.80
CA ALA A 369 -17.61 6.94 -9.80
C ALA A 369 -17.41 7.47 -11.23
N GLN A 370 -17.70 8.75 -11.47
CA GLN A 370 -17.48 9.40 -12.76
C GLN A 370 -16.00 9.43 -13.14
N ALA A 371 -15.11 9.69 -12.17
CA ALA A 371 -13.67 9.70 -12.34
C ALA A 371 -13.17 8.34 -12.81
N ALA A 372 -13.52 7.26 -12.08
CA ALA A 372 -13.16 5.90 -12.45
C ALA A 372 -13.69 5.50 -13.84
N ALA A 373 -14.96 5.82 -14.13
CA ALA A 373 -15.57 5.53 -15.42
C ALA A 373 -14.92 6.31 -16.58
N SER A 374 -14.48 7.55 -16.35
CA SER A 374 -13.76 8.36 -17.34
C SER A 374 -12.40 7.75 -17.68
N LEU A 375 -11.61 7.34 -16.68
CA LEU A 375 -10.32 6.69 -16.93
C LEU A 375 -10.49 5.34 -17.66
N LEU A 376 -11.48 4.54 -17.26
CA LEU A 376 -11.80 3.27 -17.92
C LEU A 376 -12.22 3.46 -19.38
N ARG A 377 -13.04 4.47 -19.66
CA ARG A 377 -13.42 4.79 -21.05
C ARG A 377 -12.21 5.10 -21.92
N GLY A 378 -11.25 5.89 -21.42
CA GLY A 378 -10.01 6.16 -22.14
C GLY A 378 -9.24 4.87 -22.47
N ILE A 379 -9.15 3.93 -21.51
CA ILE A 379 -8.48 2.63 -21.73
C ILE A 379 -9.20 1.81 -22.80
N ILE A 380 -10.53 1.76 -22.77
CA ILE A 380 -11.33 1.04 -23.76
C ILE A 380 -11.14 1.66 -25.16
N VAL A 381 -11.18 2.98 -25.27
CA VAL A 381 -10.96 3.68 -26.55
C VAL A 381 -9.57 3.37 -27.08
N GLN A 382 -8.53 3.49 -26.26
CA GLN A 382 -7.15 3.17 -26.66
C GLN A 382 -6.98 1.70 -27.05
N SER A 383 -7.63 0.77 -26.34
CA SER A 383 -7.56 -0.66 -26.68
C SER A 383 -8.19 -0.99 -28.03
N ARG A 384 -9.13 -0.15 -28.50
CA ARG A 384 -9.76 -0.28 -29.81
C ARG A 384 -8.96 0.39 -30.93
N THR A 385 -8.08 1.35 -30.60
CA THR A 385 -7.21 2.02 -31.57
C THR A 385 -5.88 1.29 -31.80
N VAL A 386 -5.53 0.31 -30.96
CA VAL A 386 -4.45 -0.63 -31.28
C VAL A 386 -4.94 -1.51 -32.43
N PRO A 387 -4.34 -1.42 -33.64
CA PRO A 387 -4.75 -2.25 -34.75
C PRO A 387 -4.61 -3.72 -34.34
N SER A 388 -5.69 -4.52 -34.50
CA SER A 388 -5.54 -5.96 -34.49
C SER A 388 -4.46 -6.29 -35.50
N MET A 389 -3.40 -6.98 -35.08
CA MET A 389 -2.27 -7.32 -35.95
C MET A 389 -2.80 -7.82 -37.31
N VAL A 390 -2.48 -7.07 -38.37
CA VAL A 390 -2.72 -7.49 -39.74
C VAL A 390 -1.91 -8.77 -39.94
N ALA A 391 -2.60 -9.91 -40.06
CA ALA A 391 -1.96 -11.14 -40.46
C ALA A 391 -1.83 -11.12 -41.99
N HIS A 392 -0.61 -11.03 -42.49
CA HIS A 392 -0.33 -11.26 -43.90
C HIS A 392 -0.48 -12.76 -44.20
N VAL A 393 -1.50 -13.13 -44.98
CA VAL A 393 -1.64 -14.48 -45.56
C VAL A 393 -1.51 -14.33 -47.07
N GLY A 394 -0.30 -14.52 -47.61
CA GLY A 394 -0.04 -14.38 -49.05
C GLY A 394 0.05 -12.92 -49.53
N GLN A 395 -0.40 -12.65 -50.77
CA GLN A 395 -0.29 -11.34 -51.44
C GLN A 395 -1.55 -10.46 -51.36
N GLU A 396 -2.63 -10.90 -50.70
CA GLU A 396 -3.83 -10.09 -50.54
C GLU A 396 -3.86 -9.37 -49.20
N VAL A 397 -4.09 -8.05 -49.26
CA VAL A 397 -4.38 -7.19 -48.12
C VAL A 397 -5.89 -6.97 -48.10
N ILE A 398 -6.58 -7.47 -47.08
CA ILE A 398 -8.00 -7.17 -46.87
C ILE A 398 -8.10 -6.06 -45.83
N PRO A 399 -8.54 -4.84 -46.21
CA PRO A 399 -8.80 -3.79 -45.24
C PRO A 399 -10.13 -4.06 -44.53
N LEU A 400 -10.12 -3.92 -43.20
CA LEU A 400 -11.34 -3.66 -42.44
C LEU A 400 -11.25 -2.20 -42.01
N ASP A 401 -12.09 -1.36 -42.62
CA ASP A 401 -12.08 0.10 -42.50
C ASP A 401 -12.10 0.55 -41.02
N ALA A 402 -11.21 1.49 -40.68
CA ALA A 402 -11.40 2.42 -39.58
C ALA A 402 -10.58 3.70 -39.81
N GLU A 403 -11.28 4.84 -39.79
CA GLU A 403 -10.73 6.19 -39.95
C GLU A 403 -9.78 6.56 -38.80
N GLU A 404 -8.65 7.21 -39.13
CA GLU A 404 -7.71 7.81 -38.17
C GLU A 404 -8.33 9.09 -37.57
N ASP A 405 -8.44 9.14 -36.24
CA ASP A 405 -8.88 10.35 -35.52
C ASP A 405 -7.65 11.21 -35.20
N THR A 406 -7.64 12.46 -35.67
CA THR A 406 -6.54 13.43 -35.46
C THR A 406 -6.81 14.23 -34.20
N ASP A 407 -5.82 14.34 -33.31
CA ASP A 407 -5.89 15.18 -32.11
C ASP A 407 -6.25 16.64 -32.50
N PRO A 408 -7.19 17.31 -31.79
CA PRO A 408 -7.50 18.71 -32.09
C PRO A 408 -6.29 19.62 -31.80
N PRO A 409 -6.02 20.62 -32.65
CA PRO A 409 -4.88 21.51 -32.46
C PRO A 409 -5.03 22.40 -31.23
N ASP A 410 -3.91 22.62 -30.53
CA ASP A 410 -3.80 23.57 -29.41
C ASP A 410 -4.26 24.97 -29.86
N ILE A 411 -5.30 25.49 -29.20
CA ILE A 411 -5.75 26.88 -29.36
C ILE A 411 -4.66 27.80 -28.76
N LYS A 412 -3.76 28.30 -29.60
CA LYS A 412 -2.94 29.47 -29.28
C LYS A 412 -3.81 30.71 -29.44
N GLY A 413 -3.88 31.52 -28.38
CA GLY A 413 -4.60 32.79 -28.38
C GLY A 413 -4.05 33.76 -29.43
N GLU A 414 -4.97 34.33 -30.19
CA GLU A 414 -4.72 35.51 -31.03
C GLU A 414 -4.59 36.75 -30.14
N GLN A 415 -3.36 37.24 -30.01
CA GLN A 415 -3.06 38.65 -29.83
C GLN A 415 -1.92 38.99 -30.79
N ASP A 416 -2.26 39.74 -31.83
CA ASP A 416 -1.47 40.81 -32.48
C ASP A 416 -1.80 40.93 -33.98
N MET A 417 -2.82 41.74 -34.28
CA MET A 417 -2.76 42.82 -35.28
C MET A 417 -3.74 43.94 -34.90
#